data_AF-Q21Q73-F1
#
_entry.id   AF-Q21Q73-F1
#
_cell.length_a   1.000
_cell.length_b   1.000
_cell.length_c   1.000
_cell.angle_alpha   90.00
_cell.angle_beta   90.00
_cell.angle_gamma   90.00
#
_symmetry.space_group_name_H-M   'P 1'
#
loop_
_entity.id
_entity.type
_entity.pdbx_description
1 polymer ?
#
loop_
_entity_poly.entity_id
_entity_poly.type
_entity_poly.pdbx_seq_one_letter_code
_entity_poly.pdbx_strand_id
1 'polypeptide(L)' 'MLAIPPDLPDITALLDDPSSSFWLRSALKSALLRDPLDAAHDARVLALVLQVRVDTLLATPQPKEMLLS' A
#
# COMPACT_ATOMS: atom_id res chain seq x y z
N MET A 1 -5.70 -8.90 16.68
CA MET A 1 -4.50 -9.47 16.03
C MET A 1 -4.83 -9.60 14.56
N LEU A 2 -4.24 -8.80 13.67
CA LEU A 2 -4.42 -9.01 12.23
C LEU A 2 -3.73 -10.33 11.88
N ALA A 3 -4.48 -11.29 11.33
CA ALA A 3 -3.89 -12.54 10.89
C ALA A 3 -2.89 -12.24 9.77
N ILE A 4 -1.64 -12.68 9.93
CA ILE A 4 -0.66 -12.60 8.86
C ILE A 4 -1.11 -13.58 7.77
N PRO A 5 -1.30 -13.13 6.52
CA PRO A 5 -1.64 -14.04 5.43
C PRO A 5 -0.57 -15.13 5.32
N PRO A 6 -0.94 -16.42 5.16
CA PRO A 6 0.03 -17.51 5.09
C PRO A 6 1.01 -17.35 3.91
N ASP A 7 0.60 -16.62 2.86
CA ASP A 7 1.38 -16.38 1.66
C ASP A 7 2.05 -15.00 1.64
N LEU A 8 2.12 -14.31 2.78
CA LEU A 8 2.81 -13.03 2.84
C LEU A 8 4.32 -13.27 2.68
N PRO A 9 4.97 -12.72 1.64
CA PRO A 9 6.41 -12.83 1.51
C PRO A 9 7.10 -12.16 2.70
N ASP A 10 8.19 -12.77 3.15
CA ASP A 10 9.05 -12.11 4.12
C ASP A 10 9.78 -10.90 3.49
N ILE A 11 10.46 -10.12 4.34
CA ILE A 11 11.15 -8.90 3.93
C ILE A 11 12.17 -9.18 2.83
N THR A 12 12.95 -10.25 2.94
CA THR A 12 14.01 -10.59 1.99
C THR A 12 13.41 -11.00 0.65
N ALA A 13 12.42 -11.89 0.67
CA ALA A 13 11.70 -12.32 -0.52
C ALA A 13 11.10 -11.15 -1.29
N LEU A 14 10.53 -10.15 -0.60
CA LEU A 14 9.96 -8.96 -1.23
C LEU A 14 11.03 -8.00 -1.80
N LEU A 15 12.20 -7.92 -1.18
CA LEU A 15 13.30 -7.08 -1.65
C LEU A 15 14.03 -7.69 -2.86
N ASP A 16 14.12 -9.02 -2.90
CA ASP A 16 14.83 -9.77 -3.95
C ASP A 16 13.95 -10.08 -5.16
N ASP A 17 12.61 -10.05 -5.01
CA ASP A 17 11.69 -10.25 -6.11
C ASP A 17 11.77 -9.07 -7.11
N PRO A 18 12.21 -9.31 -8.36
CA PRO A 18 12.30 -8.26 -9.37
C PRO A 18 10.92 -7.77 -9.83
N SER A 19 9.87 -8.59 -9.69
CA SER A 19 8.50 -8.26 -10.08
C SER A 19 7.79 -7.33 -9.08
N SER A 20 8.30 -7.26 -7.84
CA SER A 20 7.81 -6.33 -6.84
C SER A 20 7.90 -4.87 -7.31
N SER A 21 7.02 -4.02 -6.78
CA SER A 21 7.03 -2.60 -7.12
C SER A 21 8.33 -1.95 -6.66
N PHE A 22 8.99 -1.19 -7.54
CA PHE A 22 10.18 -0.40 -7.16
C PHE A 22 9.89 0.52 -5.98
N TRP A 23 8.72 1.18 -5.97
CA TRP A 23 8.31 2.06 -4.88
C TRP A 23 8.17 1.29 -3.57
N LEU A 24 7.56 0.09 -3.61
CA LEU A 24 7.37 -0.74 -2.42
C LEU A 24 8.71 -1.20 -1.84
N ARG A 25 9.64 -1.68 -2.68
CA ARG A 25 10.99 -2.06 -2.25
C ARG A 25 11.75 -0.86 -1.67
N SER A 26 11.63 0.32 -2.27
CA SER A 26 12.26 1.54 -1.78
C SER A 26 11.71 1.96 -0.41
N ALA A 27 10.38 1.93 -0.25
CA ALA A 27 9.72 2.21 1.02
C ALA A 27 10.13 1.22 2.12
N LEU A 28 10.20 -0.08 1.79
CA LEU A 28 10.65 -1.11 2.73
C LEU A 28 12.12 -0.90 3.13
N LYS A 29 13.02 -0.62 2.18
CA LYS A 29 14.43 -0.30 2.49
C LYS A 29 14.56 0.91 3.41
N SER A 30 13.76 1.96 3.20
CA SER A 30 13.75 3.13 4.07
C SER A 30 13.20 2.81 5.47
N ALA A 31 12.15 1.99 5.56
CA ALA A 31 11.54 1.59 6.82
C ALA A 31 12.50 0.77 7.71
N LEU A 32 13.32 -0.09 7.11
CA LEU A 32 14.31 -0.93 7.84
C LEU A 32 15.42 -0.14 8.55
N LEU A 33 15.58 1.15 8.24
CA LEU A 33 16.57 2.04 8.86
C LEU A 33 15.98 2.88 10.01
N ARG A 34 14.70 2.69 10.35
CA ARG A 34 13.98 3.47 11.35
C ARG A 34 13.67 2.66 12.59
N ASP A 35 13.16 3.32 13.63
CA ASP A 35 12.49 2.63 14.72
C ASP A 35 11.34 1.76 14.17
N PRO A 36 11.26 0.47 14.55
CA PRO A 36 10.29 -0.45 13.96
C PRO A 36 8.83 -0.14 14.33
N LEU A 37 8.58 0.48 15.49
CA LEU A 37 7.21 0.86 15.90
C LEU A 37 6.73 2.03 15.07
N ASP A 38 7.56 3.06 14.89
CA ASP A 38 7.25 4.22 14.07
C ASP A 38 7.08 3.84 12.59
N ALA A 39 7.98 3.00 12.07
CA ALA A 39 7.92 2.55 10.67
C ALA A 39 6.64 1.76 10.38
N ALA A 40 6.25 0.83 11.27
CA ALA A 40 5.02 0.08 11.14
C ALA A 40 3.77 0.97 11.26
N HIS A 41 3.79 1.94 12.18
CA HIS A 41 2.72 2.91 12.34
C HIS A 41 2.51 3.73 11.06
N ASP A 42 3.59 4.31 10.51
CA ASP A 42 3.53 5.15 9.32
C ASP A 42 3.11 4.36 8.08
N ALA A 43 3.61 3.12 7.93
CA ALA A 43 3.20 2.24 6.83
C ALA A 43 1.68 1.97 6.85
N ARG A 44 1.10 1.77 8.05
CA ARG A 44 -0.35 1.61 8.22
C ARG A 44 -1.11 2.88 7.87
N VAL A 45 -0.64 4.06 8.32
CA VAL A 45 -1.25 5.35 7.96
C VAL A 45 -1.23 5.55 6.45
N LEU A 46 -0.09 5.27 5.81
CA LEU A 46 0.07 5.40 4.36
C LEU A 46 -0.88 4.47 3.60
N ALA A 47 -1.01 3.21 4.00
CA ALA A 47 -1.95 2.26 3.41
C ALA A 47 -3.40 2.77 3.49
N LEU A 48 -3.81 3.30 4.65
CA LEU A 48 -5.15 3.88 4.83
C LEU A 48 -5.39 5.08 3.92
N VAL A 49 -4.44 6.02 3.83
CA VAL A 49 -4.54 7.21 2.97
C VAL A 49 -4.64 6.82 1.49
N LEU A 50 -3.85 5.83 1.04
CA LEU A 50 -3.89 5.33 -0.33
C LEU A 50 -5.23 4.64 -0.62
N GLN A 51 -5.78 3.88 0.32
CA GLN A 51 -7.08 3.24 0.16
C GLN A 51 -8.19 4.29 0.01
N VAL A 52 -8.26 5.28 0.90
CA VAL A 52 -9.24 6.38 0.82
C VAL A 52 -9.14 7.12 -0.52
N ARG A 53 -7.93 7.32 -1.02
CA ARG A 53 -7.71 7.94 -2.33
C ARG A 53 -8.29 7.10 -3.47
N VAL A 54 -8.06 5.79 -3.47
CA VAL A 54 -8.62 4.87 -4.48
C VAL A 54 -10.15 4.90 -4.41
N ASP A 55 -10.72 4.76 -3.22
CA ASP A 55 -12.17 4.76 -3.01
C ASP A 55 -12.80 6.06 -3.50
N THR A 56 -12.17 7.21 -3.24
CA THR A 56 -12.63 8.52 -3.72
C THR A 56 -12.61 8.62 -5.25
N LEU A 57 -11.55 8.14 -5.89
CA LEU A 57 -11.42 8.15 -7.34
C LEU A 57 -12.42 7.22 -8.03
N LEU A 58 -12.74 6.08 -7.40
CA LEU A 58 -13.69 5.10 -7.94
C LEU A 58 -15.16 5.45 -7.62
N ALA A 59 -15.43 6.18 -6.54
CA ALA A 59 -16.76 6.65 -6.18
C ALA A 59 -17.22 7.86 -7.01
N THR A 60 -16.32 8.52 -7.74
CA THR A 60 -16.67 9.64 -8.61
C THR A 60 -17.30 9.10 -9.91
N PRO A 61 -18.60 9.30 -10.17
CA PRO A 61 -19.23 8.82 -11.41
C PRO A 61 -18.55 9.48 -12.61
N GLN A 62 -18.33 8.70 -13.68
CA GLN A 62 -17.69 9.19 -14.89
C GLN A 62 -18.63 10.20 -15.58
N PRO A 63 -18.15 11.35 -16.11
CA PRO A 63 -19.01 12.39 -16.69
C PRO A 63 -19.96 11.89 -17.80
N LYS A 64 -19.62 10.80 -18.49
CA LYS A 64 -20.46 10.18 -19.52
C LYS A 64 -21.75 9.55 -18.98
N GLU A 65 -21.82 9.23 -17.69
CA GLU A 65 -23.02 8.65 -17.05
C GLU A 65 -23.99 9.72 -16.54
N MET A 66 -23.52 10.94 -16.33
CA MET A 66 -24.36 12.09 -15.92
C MET A 66 -25.10 12.77 -17.10
N LEU A 67 -24.69 12.49 -18.35
CA LEU A 67 -25.30 13.09 -19.55
C LEU A 67 -26.48 12.28 -20.12
N LEU A 68 -26.85 11.15 -19.49
CA LEU A 68 -27.94 10.27 -19.95
C LEU A 68 -29.10 10.15 -18.94
N SER A 69 -29.28 11.12 -18.06
CA SER A 69 -30.45 11.20 -17.15
C SER A 69 -31.25 12.48 -17.37
#